data_AF-N9DKH1-F1
#
_entry.id   AF-N9DKH1-F1
#
_cell.length_a   1.000
_cell.length_b   1.000
_cell.length_c   1.000
_cell.angle_alpha   90.00
_cell.angle_beta   90.00
_cell.angle_gamma   90.00
#
_symmetry.space_group_name_H-M   'P 1'
#
loop_
_entity.id
_entity.type
_entity.pdbx_description
1 polymer ?
#
loop_
_entity_poly.entity_id
_entity_poly.type
_entity_poly.pdbx_seq_one_letter_code
_entity_poly.pdbx_strand_id
1 'polypeptide(L)'
;MNRIIRFSTFEFNYFEGGLPVDEKLSSTGSVTINRVFSFSKLDKFNEEDQCIKFVFGNLNDDYYTIDRDILGISHDLLIYKDFNFTKKNFIASYNISIFRKIDDALNGKEIIIGGEKEDAISIEDFNNLIKNFPNTTELKYYSRIRILREINDYFGGLSEAEKRLKSNLENRIVRRESDNSLYIRDTFKGYEIKKYEFIYDELIEMLNEAESYSENVWQDKILDLLLLIFPKYIKVIKELNVKDFYTDSKRDITRKIDFSLIDCNGNIDIVEIKKPFEKAILTSRLYRDNYVPKNELSGSIVQVEKYIFHLNKWGASGERTINDKYKDKLPSGLSIKVVNPKAMIILGRDNNFSDKHKFDFEFIRRKYSNVLDIMTYDDLLRRVKNIISMLRSNQNNQ
;
A
#
# COMPACT_ATOMS: atom_id res chain seq x y z
N MET A 1 -30.37 -36.43 -5.12
CA MET A 1 -30.45 -35.40 -6.18
C MET A 1 -29.68 -34.19 -5.70
N ASN A 2 -28.39 -34.10 -6.03
CA ASN A 2 -27.56 -32.96 -5.62
C ASN A 2 -28.03 -31.73 -6.41
N ARG A 3 -28.67 -30.78 -5.73
CA ARG A 3 -28.99 -29.48 -6.31
C ARG A 3 -27.68 -28.69 -6.41
N ILE A 4 -27.07 -28.75 -7.59
CA ILE A 4 -25.91 -27.96 -7.98
C ILE A 4 -26.34 -26.48 -8.00
N ILE A 5 -25.56 -25.56 -7.40
CA ILE A 5 -25.71 -24.14 -7.72
C ILE A 5 -25.23 -23.97 -9.16
N ARG A 6 -26.19 -23.90 -10.08
CA ARG A 6 -25.93 -23.58 -11.47
C ARG A 6 -25.67 -22.08 -11.57
N PHE A 7 -24.60 -21.70 -12.28
CA PHE A 7 -24.22 -20.32 -12.59
C PHE A 7 -25.24 -19.53 -13.45
N SER A 8 -26.52 -19.95 -13.47
CA SER A 8 -27.60 -19.27 -14.20
C SER A 8 -28.02 -17.94 -13.56
N THR A 9 -27.49 -17.59 -12.39
CA THR A 9 -27.75 -16.30 -11.70
C THR A 9 -26.67 -15.23 -11.95
N PHE A 10 -25.57 -15.57 -12.64
CA PHE A 10 -24.45 -14.64 -12.87
C PHE A 10 -24.02 -14.61 -14.33
N GLU A 11 -24.57 -13.68 -15.10
CA GLU A 11 -24.07 -13.39 -16.45
C GLU A 11 -22.75 -12.63 -16.38
N PHE A 12 -21.74 -13.15 -17.10
CA PHE A 12 -20.43 -12.54 -17.26
C PHE A 12 -20.11 -12.33 -18.73
N ASN A 13 -19.16 -11.45 -19.01
CA ASN A 13 -18.71 -11.20 -20.37
C ASN A 13 -18.12 -12.49 -20.98
N TYR A 14 -18.47 -12.75 -22.24
CA TYR A 14 -17.98 -13.89 -23.01
C TYR A 14 -16.45 -13.87 -23.27
N PHE A 15 -15.81 -12.72 -23.02
CA PHE A 15 -14.38 -12.48 -23.25
C PHE A 15 -13.65 -12.17 -21.94
N GLU A 16 -12.48 -12.78 -21.73
CA GLU A 16 -11.57 -12.45 -20.63
C GLU A 16 -10.11 -12.31 -21.09
N GLY A 17 -9.53 -11.13 -20.89
CA GLY A 17 -8.19 -10.81 -21.40
C GLY A 17 -8.10 -10.80 -22.94
N GLY A 18 -9.20 -10.49 -23.63
CA GLY A 18 -9.25 -10.37 -25.10
C GLY A 18 -9.52 -11.68 -25.86
N LEU A 19 -9.67 -12.82 -25.17
CA LEU A 19 -10.04 -14.11 -25.77
C LEU A 19 -11.40 -14.59 -25.26
N PRO A 20 -12.16 -15.35 -26.05
CA PRO A 20 -13.31 -16.11 -25.57
C PRO A 20 -12.93 -16.98 -24.37
N VAL A 21 -13.82 -17.05 -23.37
CA VAL A 21 -13.60 -17.84 -22.15
C VAL A 21 -13.26 -19.30 -22.46
N ASP A 22 -13.93 -19.90 -23.46
CA ASP A 22 -13.68 -21.30 -23.89
C ASP A 22 -12.30 -21.51 -24.52
N GLU A 23 -11.82 -20.56 -25.32
CA GLU A 23 -10.47 -20.62 -25.91
C GLU A 23 -9.41 -20.51 -24.82
N LYS A 24 -9.62 -19.59 -23.87
CA LYS A 24 -8.73 -19.42 -22.72
C LYS A 24 -8.67 -20.68 -21.87
N LEU A 25 -9.83 -21.22 -21.48
CA LEU A 25 -9.94 -22.48 -20.73
C LEU A 25 -9.25 -23.64 -21.47
N SER A 26 -9.39 -23.70 -22.80
CA SER A 26 -8.76 -24.73 -23.63
C SER A 26 -7.24 -24.63 -23.62
N SER A 27 -6.70 -23.40 -23.67
CA SER A 27 -5.27 -23.12 -23.74
C SER A 27 -4.54 -23.18 -22.39
N THR A 28 -5.11 -22.64 -21.32
CA THR A 28 -4.46 -22.52 -20.00
C THR A 28 -4.94 -23.54 -18.97
N GLY A 29 -6.01 -24.29 -19.26
CA GLY A 29 -6.61 -25.26 -18.32
C GLY A 29 -7.50 -24.63 -17.24
N SER A 30 -7.37 -23.33 -17.00
CA SER A 30 -8.22 -22.55 -16.10
C SER A 30 -8.48 -21.13 -16.62
N VAL A 31 -9.53 -20.48 -16.10
CA VAL A 31 -9.91 -19.10 -16.42
C VAL A 31 -10.31 -18.37 -15.15
N THR A 32 -9.82 -17.14 -14.97
CA THR A 32 -10.25 -16.27 -13.87
C THR A 32 -11.14 -15.16 -14.41
N ILE A 33 -12.39 -15.10 -13.94
CA ILE A 33 -13.44 -14.16 -14.37
C ILE A 33 -13.61 -13.04 -13.34
N ASN A 34 -13.63 -11.79 -13.80
CA ASN A 34 -13.62 -10.58 -12.96
C ASN A 34 -12.51 -10.59 -11.90
N ARG A 35 -11.38 -11.27 -12.13
CA ARG A 35 -10.29 -11.41 -11.13
C ARG A 35 -10.71 -12.02 -9.79
N VAL A 36 -11.91 -12.61 -9.69
CA VAL A 36 -12.45 -13.17 -8.45
C VAL A 36 -12.64 -14.67 -8.54
N PHE A 37 -13.33 -15.15 -9.58
CA PHE A 37 -13.70 -16.55 -9.72
C PHE A 37 -12.74 -17.27 -10.67
N SER A 38 -12.06 -18.31 -10.20
CA SER A 38 -11.17 -19.15 -10.99
C SER A 38 -11.84 -20.49 -11.27
N PHE A 39 -12.03 -20.84 -12.54
CA PHE A 39 -12.62 -22.12 -12.94
C PHE A 39 -11.65 -22.93 -13.77
N SER A 40 -11.66 -24.25 -13.60
CA SER A 40 -10.94 -25.22 -14.40
C SER A 40 -11.85 -25.88 -15.44
N LYS A 41 -11.27 -26.71 -16.32
CA LYS A 41 -12.06 -27.55 -17.24
C LYS A 41 -13.01 -28.51 -16.52
N LEU A 42 -12.66 -28.96 -15.31
CA LEU A 42 -13.47 -29.91 -14.54
C LEU A 42 -14.76 -29.27 -14.03
N ASP A 43 -14.75 -27.94 -13.87
CA ASP A 43 -15.89 -27.19 -13.37
C ASP A 43 -16.90 -26.87 -14.48
N LYS A 44 -16.55 -27.12 -15.76
CA LYS A 44 -17.42 -26.82 -16.90
C LYS A 44 -18.64 -27.72 -16.91
N PHE A 45 -19.82 -27.12 -16.99
CA PHE A 45 -21.10 -27.81 -17.08
C PHE A 45 -21.67 -27.68 -18.49
N ASN A 46 -21.83 -28.80 -19.20
CA ASN A 46 -22.37 -28.82 -20.56
C ASN A 46 -23.90 -28.93 -20.52
N GLU A 47 -24.59 -27.83 -20.80
CA GLU A 47 -25.98 -27.85 -21.28
C GLU A 47 -26.04 -27.02 -22.58
N GLU A 48 -26.86 -27.46 -23.53
CA GLU A 48 -27.09 -26.86 -24.84
C GLU A 48 -27.68 -25.44 -24.72
N ASP A 49 -26.84 -24.42 -24.56
CA ASP A 49 -27.26 -23.01 -24.60
C ASP A 49 -26.12 -22.12 -25.11
N GLN A 50 -26.46 -20.92 -25.59
CA GLN A 50 -25.53 -19.88 -26.07
C GLN A 50 -24.62 -19.27 -24.97
N CYS A 51 -24.46 -19.94 -23.82
CA CYS A 51 -23.66 -19.46 -22.68
C CYS A 51 -22.83 -20.60 -22.04
N ILE A 52 -21.66 -20.24 -21.49
CA ILE A 52 -20.77 -21.17 -20.78
C ILE A 52 -21.20 -21.21 -19.31
N LYS A 53 -21.48 -22.39 -18.78
CA LYS A 53 -21.90 -22.61 -17.38
C LYS A 53 -20.80 -23.35 -16.61
N PHE A 54 -20.59 -22.96 -15.35
CA PHE A 54 -19.66 -23.61 -14.42
C PHE A 54 -20.39 -24.10 -13.16
N VAL A 55 -19.87 -25.14 -12.53
CA VAL A 55 -20.26 -25.56 -11.19
C VAL A 55 -19.52 -24.67 -10.18
N PHE A 56 -20.28 -23.98 -9.32
CA PHE A 56 -19.68 -23.08 -8.33
C PHE A 56 -19.58 -23.70 -6.93
N GLY A 57 -20.49 -24.59 -6.59
CA GLY A 57 -20.51 -25.25 -5.30
C GLY A 57 -21.53 -26.38 -5.24
N ASN A 58 -21.36 -27.24 -4.24
CA ASN A 58 -22.18 -28.43 -4.02
C ASN A 58 -22.95 -28.29 -2.71
N LEU A 59 -24.24 -28.60 -2.73
CA LEU A 59 -25.08 -28.61 -1.52
C LEU A 59 -24.94 -29.95 -0.78
N ASN A 60 -24.38 -29.91 0.42
CA ASN A 60 -24.28 -31.04 1.35
C ASN A 60 -24.71 -30.59 2.75
N ASP A 61 -25.54 -31.38 3.44
CA ASP A 61 -25.98 -31.12 4.82
C ASP A 61 -26.45 -29.68 5.08
N ASP A 62 -27.33 -29.17 4.21
CA ASP A 62 -27.88 -27.79 4.23
C ASP A 62 -26.88 -26.65 3.99
N TYR A 63 -25.62 -26.95 3.66
CA TYR A 63 -24.60 -25.98 3.29
C TYR A 63 -24.10 -26.18 1.85
N TYR A 64 -23.97 -25.07 1.13
CA TYR A 64 -23.21 -25.03 -0.11
C TYR A 64 -21.72 -24.95 0.23
N THR A 65 -20.96 -25.95 -0.23
CA THR A 65 -19.50 -25.96 -0.18
C THR A 65 -18.97 -25.42 -1.51
N ILE A 66 -18.25 -24.31 -1.44
CA ILE A 66 -17.56 -23.68 -2.57
C ILE A 66 -16.07 -23.94 -2.42
N ASP A 67 -15.47 -24.52 -3.45
CA ASP A 67 -14.04 -24.87 -3.46
C ASP A 67 -13.18 -23.62 -3.26
N ARG A 68 -12.24 -23.72 -2.33
CA ARG A 68 -11.29 -22.65 -2.00
C ARG A 68 -10.52 -22.13 -3.21
N ASP A 69 -10.21 -22.99 -4.19
CA ASP A 69 -9.43 -22.64 -5.37
C ASP A 69 -10.24 -21.75 -6.32
N ILE A 70 -11.58 -21.86 -6.29
CA ILE A 70 -12.48 -21.01 -7.07
C ILE A 70 -12.41 -19.56 -6.61
N LEU A 71 -12.31 -19.32 -5.30
CA LEU A 71 -12.27 -17.97 -4.72
C LEU A 71 -10.84 -17.48 -4.40
N GLY A 72 -9.88 -18.40 -4.38
CA GLY A 72 -8.49 -18.17 -4.00
C GLY A 72 -8.35 -17.84 -2.51
N ILE A 73 -8.99 -18.64 -1.65
CA ILE A 73 -9.01 -18.51 -0.18
C ILE A 73 -8.36 -19.74 0.48
N SER A 74 -8.12 -19.68 1.78
CA SER A 74 -7.36 -20.71 2.50
C SER A 74 -8.14 -22.02 2.71
N HIS A 75 -9.45 -21.93 2.93
CA HIS A 75 -10.35 -23.06 3.20
C HIS A 75 -11.61 -22.99 2.33
N ASP A 76 -12.30 -24.12 2.16
CA ASP A 76 -13.57 -24.14 1.45
C ASP A 76 -14.59 -23.24 2.15
N LEU A 77 -15.39 -22.54 1.36
CA LEU A 77 -16.40 -21.62 1.87
C LEU A 77 -17.72 -22.37 2.07
N LEU A 78 -18.29 -22.28 3.27
CA LEU A 78 -19.57 -22.87 3.61
C LEU A 78 -20.66 -21.80 3.70
N ILE A 79 -21.73 -21.93 2.93
CA ILE A 79 -22.85 -21.00 2.92
C ILE A 79 -24.17 -21.74 3.11
N TYR A 80 -24.97 -21.36 4.10
CA TYR A 80 -26.26 -22.00 4.38
C TYR A 80 -27.23 -21.89 3.19
N LYS A 81 -28.07 -22.92 3.00
CA LYS A 81 -28.94 -23.09 1.83
C LYS A 81 -29.88 -21.92 1.52
N ASP A 82 -30.26 -21.15 2.54
CA ASP A 82 -31.21 -20.02 2.42
C ASP A 82 -30.53 -18.71 1.99
N PHE A 83 -29.22 -18.73 1.73
CA PHE A 83 -28.48 -17.57 1.27
C PHE A 83 -28.86 -17.16 -0.17
N ASN A 84 -29.15 -15.87 -0.38
CA ASN A 84 -29.44 -15.33 -1.71
C ASN A 84 -28.16 -14.91 -2.44
N PHE A 85 -27.73 -15.71 -3.41
CA PHE A 85 -26.52 -15.49 -4.18
C PHE A 85 -26.66 -14.33 -5.18
N THR A 86 -25.93 -13.23 -4.95
CA THR A 86 -25.77 -12.13 -5.90
C THR A 86 -24.29 -11.85 -6.18
N LYS A 87 -23.95 -11.24 -7.34
CA LYS A 87 -22.55 -10.91 -7.70
C LYS A 87 -21.91 -10.00 -6.65
N LYS A 88 -22.72 -9.13 -6.03
CA LYS A 88 -22.32 -8.19 -4.99
C LYS A 88 -21.92 -8.86 -3.68
N ASN A 89 -22.28 -10.13 -3.46
CA ASN A 89 -21.83 -10.88 -2.29
C ASN A 89 -20.36 -11.32 -2.40
N PHE A 90 -19.83 -11.42 -3.62
CA PHE A 90 -18.48 -11.93 -3.89
C PHE A 90 -17.54 -10.85 -4.42
N ILE A 91 -18.08 -9.86 -5.15
CA ILE A 91 -17.31 -8.84 -5.86
C ILE A 91 -17.69 -7.44 -5.35
N ALA A 92 -16.70 -6.74 -4.80
CA ALA A 92 -16.76 -5.32 -4.49
C ALA A 92 -16.23 -4.46 -5.65
N SER A 93 -16.22 -3.14 -5.46
CA SER A 93 -15.65 -2.14 -6.38
C SER A 93 -14.29 -2.55 -6.94
N TYR A 94 -14.02 -2.25 -8.23
CA TYR A 94 -12.77 -2.62 -8.92
C TYR A 94 -12.46 -4.12 -8.96
N ASN A 95 -13.48 -4.98 -8.95
CA ASN A 95 -13.29 -6.43 -9.02
C ASN A 95 -12.49 -6.97 -7.80
N ILE A 96 -12.66 -6.35 -6.63
CA ILE A 96 -12.07 -6.83 -5.38
C ILE A 96 -12.86 -8.06 -4.91
N SER A 97 -12.18 -9.16 -4.65
CA SER A 97 -12.76 -10.36 -4.02
C SER A 97 -13.06 -10.07 -2.55
N ILE A 98 -14.35 -10.10 -2.18
CA ILE A 98 -14.81 -9.89 -0.80
C ILE A 98 -14.28 -11.00 0.09
N PHE A 99 -14.42 -12.26 -0.33
CA PHE A 99 -14.01 -13.42 0.48
C PHE A 99 -12.50 -13.52 0.68
N ARG A 100 -11.67 -13.11 -0.29
CA ARG A 100 -10.22 -13.00 -0.05
C ARG A 100 -9.89 -11.97 1.02
N LYS A 101 -10.62 -10.85 1.08
CA LYS A 101 -10.40 -9.84 2.12
C LYS A 101 -10.86 -10.30 3.50
N ILE A 102 -11.89 -11.13 3.55
CA ILE A 102 -12.33 -11.77 4.79
C ILE A 102 -11.30 -12.82 5.23
N ASP A 103 -10.82 -13.67 4.31
CA ASP A 103 -9.78 -14.68 4.57
C ASP A 103 -8.48 -14.06 5.09
N ASP A 104 -8.01 -12.98 4.43
CA ASP A 104 -6.86 -12.16 4.86
C ASP A 104 -7.04 -11.67 6.32
N ALA A 105 -8.25 -11.22 6.69
CA ALA A 105 -8.53 -10.66 8.01
C ALA A 105 -8.71 -11.72 9.10
N LEU A 106 -9.14 -12.92 8.71
CA LEU A 106 -9.34 -14.05 9.63
C LEU A 106 -8.08 -14.91 9.78
N ASN A 107 -6.97 -14.53 9.14
CA ASN A 107 -5.71 -15.29 9.10
C ASN A 107 -5.93 -16.75 8.65
N GLY A 108 -6.77 -16.94 7.63
CA GLY A 108 -7.03 -18.25 7.04
C GLY A 108 -7.87 -19.18 7.91
N LYS A 109 -8.76 -18.68 8.77
CA LYS A 109 -9.79 -19.53 9.41
C LYS A 109 -10.90 -19.86 8.40
N GLU A 110 -11.57 -21.00 8.61
CA GLU A 110 -12.74 -21.40 7.81
C GLU A 110 -13.83 -20.32 7.88
N ILE A 111 -14.43 -20.03 6.72
CA ILE A 111 -15.48 -19.02 6.59
C ILE A 111 -16.82 -19.75 6.46
N ILE A 112 -17.71 -19.54 7.43
CA ILE A 112 -19.06 -20.11 7.46
C ILE A 112 -20.08 -18.98 7.48
N ILE A 113 -21.03 -18.97 6.53
CA ILE A 113 -22.09 -17.97 6.43
C ILE A 113 -23.46 -18.62 6.70
N GLY A 114 -24.12 -18.20 7.78
CA GLY A 114 -25.46 -18.60 8.18
C GLY A 114 -25.59 -20.02 8.77
N GLY A 115 -26.84 -20.38 9.06
CA GLY A 115 -27.21 -21.63 9.73
C GLY A 115 -26.86 -21.63 11.22
N GLU A 116 -26.78 -22.82 11.83
CA GLU A 116 -26.68 -23.00 13.29
C GLU A 116 -25.27 -23.36 13.79
N LYS A 117 -24.25 -23.35 12.91
CA LYS A 117 -22.87 -23.63 13.32
C LYS A 117 -22.34 -22.51 14.23
N GLU A 118 -21.61 -22.89 15.28
CA GLU A 118 -21.15 -21.98 16.36
C GLU A 118 -20.27 -20.83 15.83
N ASP A 119 -19.43 -21.09 14.83
CA ASP A 119 -18.55 -20.10 14.21
C ASP A 119 -19.16 -19.43 12.95
N ALA A 120 -20.47 -19.59 12.71
CA ALA A 120 -21.12 -19.02 11.54
C ALA A 120 -21.38 -17.52 11.69
N ILE A 121 -20.95 -16.75 10.68
CA ILE A 121 -21.36 -15.35 10.52
C ILE A 121 -22.81 -15.34 10.06
N SER A 122 -23.70 -14.66 10.79
CA SER A 122 -25.12 -14.59 10.39
C SER A 122 -25.27 -13.94 9.01
N ILE A 123 -26.32 -14.31 8.27
CA ILE A 123 -26.59 -13.72 6.94
C ILE A 123 -26.81 -12.20 7.05
N GLU A 124 -27.41 -11.75 8.15
CA GLU A 124 -27.62 -10.32 8.43
C GLU A 124 -26.28 -9.59 8.63
N ASP A 125 -25.40 -10.13 9.47
CA ASP A 125 -24.08 -9.56 9.73
C ASP A 125 -23.22 -9.54 8.49
N PHE A 126 -23.26 -10.61 7.68
CA PHE A 126 -22.55 -10.67 6.41
C PHE A 126 -23.05 -9.60 5.43
N ASN A 127 -24.37 -9.39 5.33
CA ASN A 127 -24.93 -8.34 4.48
C ASN A 127 -24.57 -6.93 4.98
N ASN A 128 -24.51 -6.72 6.29
CA ASN A 128 -24.07 -5.46 6.89
C ASN A 128 -22.58 -5.22 6.63
N LEU A 129 -21.75 -6.25 6.73
CA LEU A 129 -20.34 -6.20 6.37
C LEU A 129 -20.15 -5.76 4.91
N ILE A 130 -20.88 -6.35 3.96
CA ILE A 130 -20.80 -5.99 2.54
C ILE A 130 -21.16 -4.52 2.31
N LYS A 131 -22.18 -3.98 2.99
CA LYS A 131 -22.58 -2.57 2.86
C LYS A 131 -21.48 -1.60 3.29
N ASN A 132 -20.58 -2.03 4.17
CA ASN A 132 -19.47 -1.22 4.67
C ASN A 132 -18.21 -1.30 3.79
N PHE A 133 -18.21 -2.09 2.70
CA PHE A 133 -17.08 -2.10 1.77
C PHE A 133 -17.00 -0.80 0.96
N PRO A 134 -15.80 -0.23 0.75
CA PRO A 134 -15.59 0.99 -0.02
C PRO A 134 -16.17 0.92 -1.44
N ASN A 135 -16.93 1.94 -1.85
CA ASN A 135 -17.43 2.05 -3.22
C ASN A 135 -16.39 2.69 -4.18
N THR A 136 -16.61 2.53 -5.50
CA THR A 136 -15.68 3.04 -6.52
C THR A 136 -15.45 4.56 -6.45
N THR A 137 -16.47 5.30 -6.01
CA THR A 137 -16.45 6.76 -5.88
C THR A 137 -15.60 7.17 -4.67
N GLU A 138 -15.75 6.50 -3.54
CA GLU A 138 -14.93 6.69 -2.33
C GLU A 138 -13.46 6.39 -2.59
N LEU A 139 -13.16 5.28 -3.27
CA LEU A 139 -11.78 4.93 -3.62
C LEU A 139 -11.15 5.95 -4.58
N LYS A 140 -11.93 6.52 -5.52
CA LYS A 140 -11.47 7.61 -6.40
C LYS A 140 -11.25 8.90 -5.62
N TYR A 141 -12.16 9.25 -4.71
CA TYR A 141 -12.02 10.44 -3.87
C TYR A 141 -10.84 10.32 -2.93
N TYR A 142 -10.64 9.17 -2.29
CA TYR A 142 -9.48 8.87 -1.46
C TYR A 142 -8.18 9.06 -2.24
N SER A 143 -8.07 8.42 -3.41
CA SER A 143 -6.88 8.54 -4.26
C SER A 143 -6.61 9.99 -4.63
N ARG A 144 -7.66 10.74 -4.99
CA ARG A 144 -7.54 12.14 -5.40
C ARG A 144 -7.19 13.07 -4.23
N ILE A 145 -7.75 12.86 -3.04
CA ILE A 145 -7.42 13.62 -1.82
C ILE A 145 -5.99 13.33 -1.37
N ARG A 146 -5.56 12.06 -1.43
CA ARG A 146 -4.20 11.62 -1.09
C ARG A 146 -3.17 12.30 -2.02
N ILE A 147 -3.42 12.25 -3.32
CA ILE A 147 -2.60 12.93 -4.34
C ILE A 147 -2.58 14.45 -4.11
N LEU A 148 -3.74 15.07 -3.88
CA LEU A 148 -3.82 16.51 -3.64
C LEU A 148 -3.08 16.93 -2.36
N ARG A 149 -3.14 16.14 -1.29
CA ARG A 149 -2.39 16.41 -0.05
C ARG A 149 -0.89 16.29 -0.29
N GLU A 150 -0.45 15.26 -1.00
CA GLU A 150 0.97 15.09 -1.34
C GLU A 150 1.50 16.17 -2.28
N ILE A 151 0.67 16.70 -3.19
CA ILE A 151 1.04 17.83 -4.06
C ILE A 151 1.09 19.15 -3.28
N ASN A 152 0.19 19.34 -2.31
CA ASN A 152 0.09 20.58 -1.51
C ASN A 152 1.36 20.87 -0.70
N ASP A 153 2.05 19.81 -0.24
CA ASP A 153 3.29 19.92 0.51
C ASP A 153 4.48 20.38 -0.35
N TYR A 154 4.38 20.30 -1.69
CA TYR A 154 5.47 20.67 -2.61
C TYR A 154 5.30 22.04 -3.29
N PHE A 155 4.09 22.58 -3.43
CA PHE A 155 3.83 23.72 -4.33
C PHE A 155 3.28 25.00 -3.68
N GLY A 156 3.14 25.07 -2.35
CA GLY A 156 2.87 26.35 -1.68
C GLY A 156 1.54 26.99 -2.10
N GLY A 157 0.43 26.37 -1.69
CA GLY A 157 -0.92 26.94 -1.79
C GLY A 157 -1.67 26.62 -3.08
N LEU A 158 -2.99 26.48 -2.95
CA LEU A 158 -3.91 26.11 -4.04
C LEU A 158 -4.09 27.25 -5.06
N SER A 159 -4.00 26.94 -6.34
CA SER A 159 -4.39 27.84 -7.44
C SER A 159 -5.91 28.09 -7.46
N GLU A 160 -6.34 29.14 -8.15
CA GLU A 160 -7.76 29.53 -8.21
C GLU A 160 -8.65 28.49 -8.94
N ALA A 161 -8.06 27.73 -9.88
CA ALA A 161 -8.72 26.59 -10.52
C ALA A 161 -8.92 25.42 -9.54
N GLU A 162 -7.99 25.20 -8.62
CA GLU A 162 -8.06 24.17 -7.59
C GLU A 162 -9.01 24.56 -6.45
N LYS A 163 -9.08 25.85 -6.10
CA LYS A 163 -10.13 26.37 -5.19
C LYS A 163 -11.53 26.21 -5.79
N ARG A 164 -11.69 26.47 -7.09
CA ARG A 164 -12.96 26.21 -7.81
C ARG A 164 -13.30 24.73 -7.88
N LEU A 165 -12.32 23.85 -8.04
CA LEU A 165 -12.52 22.40 -8.00
C LEU A 165 -12.94 21.94 -6.58
N LYS A 166 -12.26 22.43 -5.53
CA LYS A 166 -12.60 22.19 -4.13
C LYS A 166 -14.02 22.67 -3.80
N SER A 167 -14.38 23.88 -4.20
CA SER A 167 -15.72 24.44 -3.98
C SER A 167 -16.81 23.66 -4.74
N ASN A 168 -16.54 23.21 -5.97
CA ASN A 168 -17.48 22.35 -6.72
C ASN A 168 -17.62 20.94 -6.12
N LEU A 169 -16.58 20.42 -5.46
CA LEU A 169 -16.61 19.16 -4.72
C LEU A 169 -17.41 19.31 -3.41
N GLU A 170 -17.17 20.36 -2.65
CA GLU A 170 -17.93 20.69 -1.43
C GLU A 170 -19.42 20.91 -1.73
N ASN A 171 -19.75 21.61 -2.84
CA ASN A 171 -21.13 21.85 -3.24
C ASN A 171 -21.86 20.61 -3.80
N ARG A 172 -21.14 19.59 -4.31
CA ARG A 172 -21.73 18.31 -4.73
C ARG A 172 -21.95 17.33 -3.57
N ILE A 173 -21.07 17.38 -2.56
CA ILE A 173 -21.17 16.66 -1.28
C ILE A 173 -22.42 17.12 -0.52
N VAL A 174 -22.59 18.44 -0.37
CA VAL A 174 -23.72 19.03 0.40
C VAL A 174 -25.10 18.77 -0.23
N ARG A 175 -25.20 18.55 -1.55
CA ARG A 175 -26.51 18.47 -2.24
C ARG A 175 -27.06 17.06 -2.47
N ARG A 176 -26.33 16.00 -2.10
CA ARG A 176 -26.82 14.61 -2.19
C ARG A 176 -26.68 13.80 -0.89
N GLU A 177 -26.06 14.36 0.14
CA GLU A 177 -25.55 13.58 1.26
C GLU A 177 -25.90 14.21 2.61
N SER A 178 -27.07 13.88 3.18
CA SER A 178 -27.32 14.20 4.59
C SER A 178 -26.97 13.04 5.54
N ASP A 179 -27.02 11.77 5.10
CA ASP A 179 -26.81 10.63 6.03
C ASP A 179 -25.66 9.67 5.67
N ASN A 180 -25.44 9.35 4.38
CA ASN A 180 -24.45 8.33 4.01
C ASN A 180 -22.99 8.84 4.02
N SER A 181 -22.73 10.09 3.64
CA SER A 181 -21.35 10.57 3.49
C SER A 181 -20.67 10.96 4.80
N LEU A 182 -21.44 11.33 5.84
CA LEU A 182 -20.90 11.45 7.19
C LEU A 182 -20.43 10.10 7.70
N TYR A 183 -21.26 9.06 7.60
CA TYR A 183 -20.90 7.70 8.02
C TYR A 183 -19.64 7.17 7.31
N ILE A 184 -19.58 7.35 5.99
CA ILE A 184 -18.43 6.99 5.16
C ILE A 184 -17.20 7.78 5.58
N ARG A 185 -17.29 9.12 5.70
CA ARG A 185 -16.18 9.97 6.10
C ARG A 185 -15.67 9.62 7.50
N ASP A 186 -16.55 9.34 8.45
CA ASP A 186 -16.20 8.99 9.83
C ASP A 186 -15.61 7.59 9.93
N THR A 187 -16.15 6.64 9.17
CA THR A 187 -15.61 5.28 9.04
C THR A 187 -14.21 5.31 8.44
N PHE A 188 -13.99 6.02 7.32
CA PHE A 188 -12.67 6.15 6.69
C PHE A 188 -11.67 6.94 7.54
N LYS A 189 -12.11 8.00 8.22
CA LYS A 189 -11.27 8.70 9.23
C LYS A 189 -10.88 7.75 10.35
N GLY A 190 -11.82 6.93 10.84
CA GLY A 190 -11.55 5.89 11.83
C GLY A 190 -10.50 4.89 11.36
N TYR A 191 -10.59 4.42 10.11
CA TYR A 191 -9.56 3.57 9.51
C TYR A 191 -8.21 4.27 9.36
N GLU A 192 -8.19 5.54 8.96
CA GLU A 192 -6.94 6.30 8.84
C GLU A 192 -6.28 6.50 10.21
N ILE A 193 -7.06 6.79 11.25
CA ILE A 193 -6.58 6.86 12.64
C ILE A 193 -6.01 5.51 13.08
N LYS A 194 -6.77 4.41 12.93
CA LYS A 194 -6.32 3.06 13.28
C LYS A 194 -5.05 2.65 12.55
N LYS A 195 -4.91 3.02 11.28
CA LYS A 195 -3.69 2.80 10.51
C LYS A 195 -2.50 3.51 11.15
N TYR A 196 -2.62 4.78 11.51
CA TYR A 196 -1.52 5.51 12.12
C TYR A 196 -1.25 5.07 13.57
N GLU A 197 -2.28 4.67 14.31
CA GLU A 197 -2.14 4.02 15.63
C GLU A 197 -1.32 2.73 15.52
N PHE A 198 -1.68 1.84 14.58
CA PHE A 198 -0.91 0.64 14.30
C PHE A 198 0.56 0.95 13.97
N ILE A 199 0.82 1.92 13.09
CA ILE A 199 2.20 2.33 12.76
C ILE A 199 2.93 2.84 14.01
N TYR A 200 2.26 3.63 14.84
CA TYR A 200 2.84 4.18 16.06
C TYR A 200 3.19 3.08 17.07
N ASP A 201 2.28 2.14 17.29
CA ASP A 201 2.43 1.04 18.24
C ASP A 201 3.55 0.08 17.78
N GLU A 202 3.56 -0.31 16.49
CA GLU A 202 4.64 -1.12 15.92
C GLU A 202 6.01 -0.45 16.05
N LEU A 203 6.12 0.86 15.80
CA LEU A 203 7.38 1.58 15.95
C LEU A 203 7.86 1.59 17.42
N ILE A 204 6.95 1.76 18.38
CA ILE A 204 7.27 1.71 19.81
C ILE A 204 7.76 0.33 20.21
N GLU A 205 7.05 -0.73 19.82
CA GLU A 205 7.44 -2.11 20.12
C GLU A 205 8.80 -2.45 19.50
N MET A 206 9.00 -2.14 18.21
CA MET A 206 10.28 -2.32 17.55
C MET A 206 11.41 -1.59 18.27
N LEU A 207 11.21 -0.33 18.70
CA LEU A 207 12.24 0.43 19.40
C LEU A 207 12.57 -0.12 20.79
N ASN A 208 11.59 -0.68 21.50
CA ASN A 208 11.82 -1.33 22.79
C ASN A 208 12.61 -2.63 22.64
N GLU A 209 12.39 -3.33 21.54
CA GLU A 209 13.05 -4.59 21.22
C GLU A 209 14.18 -4.44 20.20
N ALA A 210 14.74 -3.23 20.03
CA ALA A 210 15.67 -2.97 18.95
C ALA A 210 16.82 -3.99 18.86
N GLU A 211 17.38 -4.42 20.01
CA GLU A 211 18.45 -5.41 20.05
C GLU A 211 18.07 -6.79 19.49
N SER A 212 16.79 -7.17 19.47
CA SER A 212 16.33 -8.46 18.94
C SER A 212 16.31 -8.53 17.42
N TYR A 213 16.33 -7.38 16.74
CA TYR A 213 16.28 -7.29 15.28
C TYR A 213 17.66 -7.29 14.63
N SER A 214 17.82 -8.01 13.53
CA SER A 214 18.94 -7.77 12.61
C SER A 214 18.71 -6.50 11.79
N GLU A 215 19.78 -5.92 11.25
CA GLU A 215 19.70 -4.73 10.37
C GLU A 215 18.72 -4.94 9.22
N ASN A 216 18.83 -6.05 8.49
CA ASN A 216 17.99 -6.33 7.33
C ASN A 216 16.50 -6.46 7.71
N VAL A 217 16.19 -7.14 8.82
CA VAL A 217 14.80 -7.29 9.29
C VAL A 217 14.25 -5.95 9.75
N TRP A 218 15.07 -5.14 10.41
CA TRP A 218 14.72 -3.79 10.82
C TRP A 218 14.39 -2.92 9.61
N GLN A 219 15.27 -2.89 8.62
CA GLN A 219 15.08 -2.12 7.39
C GLN A 219 13.80 -2.51 6.65
N ASP A 220 13.53 -3.81 6.51
CA ASP A 220 12.33 -4.32 5.85
C ASP A 220 11.05 -3.90 6.56
N LYS A 221 10.98 -4.04 7.89
CA LYS A 221 9.83 -3.58 8.68
C LYS A 221 9.62 -2.07 8.58
N ILE A 222 10.69 -1.28 8.67
CA ILE A 222 10.59 0.19 8.53
C ILE A 222 10.11 0.57 7.12
N LEU A 223 10.55 -0.13 6.07
CA LEU A 223 10.06 0.13 4.71
C LEU A 223 8.57 -0.09 4.57
N ASP A 224 8.03 -1.17 5.13
CA ASP A 224 6.60 -1.45 5.09
C ASP A 224 5.80 -0.34 5.79
N LEU A 225 6.26 0.11 6.95
CA LEU A 225 5.67 1.25 7.66
C LEU A 225 5.80 2.56 6.87
N LEU A 226 6.94 2.80 6.21
CA LEU A 226 7.15 4.00 5.38
C LEU A 226 6.20 4.05 4.19
N LEU A 227 5.91 2.93 3.53
CA LEU A 227 4.92 2.89 2.44
C LEU A 227 3.51 3.21 2.93
N LEU A 228 3.20 2.89 4.18
CA LEU A 228 1.96 3.32 4.81
C LEU A 228 1.96 4.82 5.10
N ILE A 229 3.07 5.38 5.61
CA ILE A 229 3.21 6.81 5.91
C ILE A 229 3.24 7.68 4.65
N PHE A 230 3.91 7.21 3.58
CA PHE A 230 4.16 7.91 2.33
C PHE A 230 3.48 7.22 1.14
N PRO A 231 2.16 7.44 0.99
CA PRO A 231 1.34 6.90 -0.08
C PRO A 231 1.86 6.90 -1.50
N LYS A 232 2.59 7.96 -1.87
CA LYS A 232 3.01 8.18 -3.25
C LYS A 232 3.87 7.05 -3.76
N TYR A 233 4.61 6.38 -2.88
CA TYR A 233 5.48 5.29 -3.29
C TYR A 233 4.68 4.02 -3.50
N ILE A 234 4.72 3.50 -4.72
CA ILE A 234 3.94 2.33 -5.16
C ILE A 234 4.81 1.09 -5.34
N LYS A 235 6.15 1.25 -5.34
CA LYS A 235 7.09 0.15 -5.48
C LYS A 235 8.39 0.43 -4.75
N VAL A 236 8.93 -0.62 -4.12
CA VAL A 236 10.30 -0.65 -3.60
C VAL A 236 11.15 -1.54 -4.50
N ILE A 237 12.31 -1.03 -4.88
CA ILE A 237 13.39 -1.79 -5.51
C ILE A 237 14.48 -1.95 -4.47
N LYS A 238 14.65 -3.19 -3.99
CA LYS A 238 15.79 -3.54 -3.15
C LYS A 238 17.02 -3.70 -4.03
N GLU A 239 18.17 -3.27 -3.52
CA GLU A 239 19.47 -3.62 -4.08
C GLU A 239 19.66 -3.15 -5.54
N LEU A 240 19.32 -1.89 -5.81
CA LEU A 240 19.44 -1.31 -7.15
C LEU A 240 20.91 -1.09 -7.52
N ASN A 241 21.35 -1.73 -8.60
CA ASN A 241 22.67 -1.49 -9.18
C ASN A 241 22.70 -0.15 -9.92
N VAL A 242 23.71 0.66 -9.61
CA VAL A 242 23.98 1.95 -10.26
C VAL A 242 25.43 2.02 -10.68
N LYS A 243 25.70 2.56 -11.87
CA LYS A 243 27.06 2.72 -12.38
C LYS A 243 27.76 3.95 -11.82
N ASP A 244 28.96 3.73 -11.33
CA ASP A 244 29.92 4.73 -10.91
C ASP A 244 31.08 4.77 -11.90
N PHE A 245 31.13 5.86 -12.66
CA PHE A 245 32.13 6.14 -13.69
C PHE A 245 33.29 7.01 -13.19
N TYR A 246 33.32 7.38 -11.91
CA TYR A 246 34.17 8.45 -11.38
C TYR A 246 35.17 8.00 -10.33
N THR A 247 34.88 6.93 -9.59
CA THR A 247 35.76 6.49 -8.49
C THR A 247 37.05 5.85 -8.98
N ASP A 248 37.00 5.12 -10.10
CA ASP A 248 38.17 4.47 -10.71
C ASP A 248 38.23 4.85 -12.19
N SER A 249 39.32 5.51 -12.59
CA SER A 249 39.51 5.99 -13.96
C SER A 249 39.75 4.86 -14.98
N LYS A 250 39.98 3.63 -14.51
CA LYS A 250 40.28 2.47 -15.36
C LYS A 250 39.08 1.55 -15.58
N ARG A 251 38.04 1.64 -14.76
CA ARG A 251 36.86 0.77 -14.87
C ARG A 251 35.62 1.35 -14.21
N ASP A 252 34.48 0.99 -14.77
CA ASP A 252 33.18 1.30 -14.17
C ASP A 252 32.95 0.41 -12.94
N ILE A 253 32.56 1.03 -11.83
CA ILE A 253 32.18 0.34 -10.61
C ILE A 253 30.67 0.23 -10.57
N THR A 254 30.15 -0.92 -10.14
CA THR A 254 28.73 -1.05 -9.81
C THR A 254 28.55 -0.79 -8.32
N ARG A 255 27.84 0.28 -7.99
CA ARG A 255 27.35 0.56 -6.64
C ARG A 255 25.97 -0.05 -6.47
N LYS A 256 25.60 -0.30 -5.22
CA LYS A 256 24.34 -0.94 -4.84
C LYS A 256 23.62 0.00 -3.88
N ILE A 257 22.45 0.47 -4.29
CA ILE A 257 21.54 1.24 -3.44
C ILE A 257 20.64 0.24 -2.74
N ASP A 258 20.60 0.28 -1.41
CA ASP A 258 19.85 -0.69 -0.62
C ASP A 258 18.36 -0.62 -0.96
N PHE A 259 17.80 0.59 -0.99
CA PHE A 259 16.39 0.80 -1.27
C PHE A 259 16.15 2.00 -2.18
N SER A 260 15.42 1.76 -3.26
CA SER A 260 14.89 2.80 -4.13
C SER A 260 13.37 2.74 -4.16
N LEU A 261 12.73 3.88 -3.97
CA LEU A 261 11.28 4.04 -3.95
C LEU A 261 10.82 4.60 -5.29
N ILE A 262 9.82 3.97 -5.90
CA ILE A 262 9.20 4.48 -7.13
C ILE A 262 7.86 5.10 -6.77
N ASP A 263 7.71 6.38 -7.08
CA ASP A 263 6.45 7.10 -6.87
C ASP A 263 5.40 6.75 -7.94
N CYS A 264 4.17 7.22 -7.74
CA CYS A 264 3.05 7.00 -8.64
C CYS A 264 3.22 7.62 -10.04
N ASN A 265 4.21 8.51 -10.22
CA ASN A 265 4.57 9.14 -11.49
C ASN A 265 5.80 8.48 -12.14
N GLY A 266 6.38 7.47 -11.48
CA GLY A 266 7.54 6.73 -11.93
C GLY A 266 8.88 7.34 -11.52
N ASN A 267 8.90 8.39 -10.69
CA ASN A 267 10.15 8.97 -10.23
C ASN A 267 10.82 8.08 -9.19
N ILE A 268 12.15 7.98 -9.28
CA ILE A 268 12.96 7.25 -8.32
C ILE A 268 13.47 8.16 -7.21
N ASP A 269 13.21 7.77 -5.97
CA ASP A 269 13.82 8.32 -4.76
C ASP A 269 14.61 7.21 -4.04
N ILE A 270 15.48 7.57 -3.11
CA ILE A 270 16.33 6.66 -2.34
C ILE A 270 15.91 6.71 -0.88
N VAL A 271 16.02 5.58 -0.17
CA VAL A 271 15.95 5.58 1.29
C VAL A 271 17.12 4.84 1.89
N GLU A 272 17.77 5.47 2.86
CA GLU A 272 18.86 4.92 3.66
C GLU A 272 18.35 4.75 5.09
N ILE A 273 18.23 3.51 5.55
CA ILE A 273 17.70 3.15 6.87
C ILE A 273 18.82 2.49 7.64
N LYS A 274 19.12 3.01 8.84
CA LYS A 274 20.03 2.35 9.79
C LYS A 274 19.28 1.97 11.05
N LYS A 275 19.46 0.75 11.55
CA LYS A 275 18.99 0.32 12.87
C LYS A 275 19.40 1.35 13.92
N PRO A 276 18.52 1.70 14.88
CA PRO A 276 18.86 2.64 15.94
C PRO A 276 20.06 2.14 16.73
N PHE A 277 20.88 3.08 17.18
CA PHE A 277 22.07 2.83 17.98
C PHE A 277 22.14 3.83 19.14
N GLU A 278 22.70 3.40 20.28
CA GLU A 278 22.83 4.21 21.50
C GLU A 278 23.76 5.44 21.33
N LYS A 279 24.64 5.43 20.32
CA LYS A 279 25.54 6.56 20.07
C LYS A 279 24.73 7.78 19.60
N ALA A 280 24.89 8.92 20.26
CA ALA A 280 24.25 10.16 19.82
C ALA A 280 24.68 10.54 18.39
N ILE A 281 23.70 10.97 17.57
CA ILE A 281 23.89 11.36 16.17
C ILE A 281 24.68 12.68 16.04
N LEU A 282 24.61 13.52 17.07
CA LEU A 282 25.37 14.77 17.19
C LEU A 282 26.49 14.65 18.22
N THR A 283 27.47 15.55 18.15
CA THR A 283 28.53 15.67 19.16
C THR A 283 27.95 15.94 20.54
N SER A 284 28.60 15.45 21.60
CA SER A 284 28.23 15.77 22.99
C SER A 284 28.84 17.10 23.47
N ARG A 285 29.89 17.58 22.78
CA ARG A 285 30.54 18.87 23.03
C ARG A 285 30.23 19.83 21.89
N LEU A 286 30.16 21.11 22.24
CA LEU A 286 30.02 22.18 21.27
C LEU A 286 31.30 22.33 20.44
N TYR A 287 31.13 22.52 19.14
CA TYR A 287 32.17 23.02 18.25
C TYR A 287 31.74 24.40 17.77
N ARG A 288 32.43 25.45 18.23
CA ARG A 288 32.08 26.86 17.95
C ARG A 288 30.58 27.10 18.20
N ASP A 289 30.14 26.79 19.42
CA ASP A 289 28.76 26.96 19.90
C ASP A 289 27.67 26.11 19.22
N ASN A 290 28.04 25.14 18.37
CA ASN A 290 27.09 24.26 17.67
C ASN A 290 27.34 22.78 17.98
N TYR A 291 26.26 21.99 18.02
CA TYR A 291 26.32 20.54 17.96
C TYR A 291 26.40 20.08 16.51
N VAL A 292 27.45 19.34 16.16
CA VAL A 292 27.72 18.96 14.75
C VAL A 292 27.44 17.47 14.51
N PRO A 293 27.12 17.07 13.25
CA PRO A 293 26.96 15.66 12.88
C PRO A 293 28.16 14.80 13.27
N LYS A 294 27.89 13.60 13.80
CA LYS A 294 28.89 12.54 13.92
C LYS A 294 29.03 11.74 12.62
N ASN A 295 30.07 10.92 12.58
CA ASN A 295 30.46 10.09 11.42
C ASN A 295 29.30 9.29 10.81
N GLU A 296 28.39 8.74 11.61
CA GLU A 296 27.25 7.96 11.07
C GLU A 296 26.31 8.83 10.24
N LEU A 297 25.92 9.99 10.74
CA LEU A 297 25.07 10.93 10.01
C LEU A 297 25.79 11.50 8.79
N SER A 298 27.02 11.97 8.98
CA SER A 298 27.84 12.49 7.87
C SER A 298 28.08 11.43 6.79
N GLY A 299 28.37 10.20 7.18
CA GLY A 299 28.59 9.07 6.26
C GLY A 299 27.34 8.73 5.46
N SER A 300 26.17 8.66 6.13
CA SER A 300 24.88 8.38 5.48
C SER A 300 24.51 9.48 4.48
N ILE A 301 24.75 10.75 4.83
CA ILE A 301 24.54 11.89 3.93
C ILE A 301 25.43 11.76 2.68
N VAL A 302 26.73 11.58 2.86
CA VAL A 302 27.68 11.44 1.74
C VAL A 302 27.33 10.23 0.86
N GLN A 303 26.87 9.14 1.48
CA GLN A 303 26.45 7.93 0.77
C GLN A 303 25.25 8.21 -0.15
N VAL A 304 24.16 8.79 0.37
CA VAL A 304 22.98 9.09 -0.45
C VAL A 304 23.26 10.16 -1.51
N GLU A 305 24.09 11.16 -1.20
CA GLU A 305 24.50 12.17 -2.19
C GLU A 305 25.28 11.54 -3.35
N LYS A 306 26.18 10.59 -3.07
CA LYS A 306 26.87 9.82 -4.11
C LYS A 306 25.89 9.00 -4.94
N TYR A 307 24.90 8.36 -4.32
CA TYR A 307 23.88 7.60 -5.06
C TYR A 307 23.04 8.48 -5.98
N ILE A 308 22.56 9.63 -5.49
CA ILE A 308 21.86 10.62 -6.30
C ILE A 308 22.75 11.10 -7.45
N PHE A 309 24.02 11.42 -7.17
CA PHE A 309 24.98 11.83 -8.19
C PHE A 309 25.15 10.77 -9.27
N HIS A 310 25.38 9.50 -8.90
CA HIS A 310 25.59 8.42 -9.86
C HIS A 310 24.32 8.09 -10.65
N LEU A 311 23.14 8.11 -10.04
CA LEU A 311 21.86 7.98 -10.75
C LEU A 311 21.72 9.04 -11.84
N ASN A 312 21.91 10.32 -11.48
CA ASN A 312 21.82 11.42 -12.43
C ASN A 312 22.87 11.33 -13.54
N LYS A 313 24.10 10.88 -13.23
CA LYS A 313 25.18 10.75 -14.22
C LYS A 313 25.04 9.54 -15.14
N TRP A 314 24.36 8.49 -14.71
CA TRP A 314 24.09 7.32 -15.56
C TRP A 314 23.15 7.65 -16.73
N GLY A 315 22.30 8.66 -16.55
CA GLY A 315 21.48 9.27 -17.58
C GLY A 315 20.55 8.28 -18.29
N ALA A 316 20.24 8.57 -19.56
CA ALA A 316 19.28 7.79 -20.36
C ALA A 316 19.69 6.31 -20.56
N SER A 317 20.97 5.98 -20.42
CA SER A 317 21.43 4.58 -20.46
C SER A 317 21.03 3.82 -19.19
N GLY A 318 21.16 4.47 -18.04
CA GLY A 318 20.72 3.94 -16.75
C GLY A 318 19.22 3.78 -16.67
N GLU A 319 18.47 4.81 -17.05
CA GLU A 319 17.01 4.74 -17.09
C GLU A 319 16.52 3.57 -17.94
N ARG A 320 17.07 3.37 -19.14
CA ARG A 320 16.75 2.21 -20.00
C ARG A 320 17.05 0.89 -19.31
N THR A 321 18.26 0.76 -18.75
CA THR A 321 18.69 -0.46 -18.04
C THR A 321 17.76 -0.81 -16.86
N ILE A 322 17.35 0.21 -16.09
CA ILE A 322 16.43 0.06 -14.97
C ILE A 322 15.04 -0.34 -15.49
N ASN A 323 14.50 0.34 -16.50
CA ASN A 323 13.20 0.02 -17.06
C ASN A 323 13.15 -1.39 -17.67
N ASP A 324 14.18 -1.79 -18.43
CA ASP A 324 14.25 -3.13 -19.02
C ASP A 324 14.18 -4.24 -17.96
N LYS A 325 14.79 -4.00 -16.79
CA LYS A 325 14.79 -4.94 -15.66
C LYS A 325 13.48 -4.95 -14.87
N TYR A 326 12.76 -3.83 -14.77
CA TYR A 326 11.63 -3.66 -13.85
C TYR A 326 10.27 -3.43 -14.51
N LYS A 327 10.19 -3.30 -15.85
CA LYS A 327 8.93 -3.02 -16.58
C LYS A 327 7.78 -3.97 -16.22
N ASP A 328 8.06 -5.27 -16.06
CA ASP A 328 7.04 -6.29 -15.80
C ASP A 328 6.58 -6.28 -14.32
N LYS A 329 7.25 -5.49 -13.48
CA LYS A 329 6.97 -5.33 -12.04
C LYS A 329 6.29 -4.00 -11.73
N LEU A 330 5.94 -3.21 -12.75
CA LEU A 330 5.30 -1.91 -12.64
C LEU A 330 3.91 -1.92 -13.30
N PRO A 331 3.01 -1.00 -12.93
CA PRO A 331 1.76 -0.79 -13.65
C PRO A 331 1.99 -0.53 -15.14
N SER A 332 1.09 -1.06 -15.98
CA SER A 332 1.16 -0.86 -17.43
C SER A 332 1.21 0.62 -17.80
N GLY A 333 2.17 1.00 -18.64
CA GLY A 333 2.38 2.38 -19.09
C GLY A 333 3.21 3.25 -18.13
N LEU A 334 3.60 2.75 -16.96
CA LEU A 334 4.53 3.43 -16.06
C LEU A 334 5.98 3.11 -16.42
N SER A 335 6.80 4.14 -16.53
CA SER A 335 8.26 4.02 -16.72
C SER A 335 9.00 4.70 -15.57
N ILE A 336 10.12 4.11 -15.16
CA ILE A 336 10.99 4.68 -14.13
C ILE A 336 11.77 5.84 -14.74
N LYS A 337 11.81 6.96 -14.02
CA LYS A 337 12.49 8.19 -14.40
C LYS A 337 13.45 8.61 -13.30
N VAL A 338 14.64 9.01 -13.70
CA VAL A 338 15.67 9.60 -12.84
C VAL A 338 15.61 11.11 -13.00
N VAL A 339 14.60 11.73 -12.40
CA VAL A 339 14.37 13.18 -12.45
C VAL A 339 14.57 13.75 -11.06
N ASN A 340 15.75 14.34 -10.82
CA ASN A 340 16.16 14.90 -9.53
C ASN A 340 15.80 13.99 -8.34
N PRO A 341 16.35 12.76 -8.28
CA PRO A 341 16.10 11.85 -7.18
C PRO A 341 16.38 12.51 -5.85
N LYS A 342 15.50 12.30 -4.88
CA LYS A 342 15.69 12.73 -3.51
C LYS A 342 16.00 11.52 -2.64
N ALA A 343 16.59 11.77 -1.48
CA ALA A 343 16.90 10.72 -0.52
C ALA A 343 16.16 10.92 0.81
N MET A 344 15.73 9.86 1.46
CA MET A 344 15.29 9.89 2.85
C MET A 344 16.32 9.16 3.70
N ILE A 345 16.74 9.76 4.81
CA ILE A 345 17.67 9.11 5.75
C ILE A 345 16.97 8.93 7.09
N ILE A 346 16.93 7.69 7.57
CA ILE A 346 16.36 7.33 8.88
C ILE A 346 17.44 6.66 9.72
N LEU A 347 17.89 7.34 10.77
CA LEU A 347 18.92 6.80 11.65
C LEU A 347 18.86 7.35 13.06
N GLY A 348 19.31 6.53 14.01
CA GLY A 348 19.59 6.92 15.39
C GLY A 348 18.37 7.41 16.19
N ARG A 349 18.65 7.76 17.45
CA ARG A 349 17.65 8.23 18.41
C ARG A 349 17.98 9.65 18.89
N ASP A 350 16.93 10.41 19.17
CA ASP A 350 17.01 11.78 19.68
C ASP A 350 16.40 11.92 21.08
N ASN A 351 16.00 10.81 21.70
CA ASN A 351 15.55 10.74 23.09
C ASN A 351 16.47 11.45 24.10
N ASN A 352 17.77 11.50 23.84
CA ASN A 352 18.79 12.17 24.66
C ASN A 352 19.13 13.60 24.20
N PHE A 353 18.43 14.16 23.21
CA PHE A 353 18.68 15.51 22.72
C PHE A 353 18.08 16.56 23.66
N SER A 354 18.90 17.55 24.03
CA SER A 354 18.39 18.80 24.59
C SER A 354 17.75 19.67 23.51
N ASP A 355 17.01 20.71 23.90
CA ASP A 355 16.39 21.64 22.94
C ASP A 355 17.41 22.30 22.00
N LYS A 356 18.64 22.53 22.47
CA LYS A 356 19.74 23.03 21.64
C LYS A 356 20.18 22.00 20.58
N HIS A 357 20.25 20.71 20.95
CA HIS A 357 20.55 19.66 19.98
C HIS A 357 19.45 19.56 18.91
N LYS A 358 18.18 19.62 19.32
CA LYS A 358 17.04 19.61 18.38
C LYS A 358 17.08 20.82 17.44
N PHE A 359 17.35 22.01 17.98
CA PHE A 359 17.50 23.23 17.19
C PHE A 359 18.60 23.09 16.14
N ASP A 360 19.81 22.68 16.53
CA ASP A 360 20.94 22.48 15.60
C ASP A 360 20.65 21.38 14.57
N PHE A 361 19.97 20.30 14.97
CA PHE A 361 19.55 19.23 14.07
C PHE A 361 18.60 19.74 12.97
N GLU A 362 17.69 20.66 13.28
CA GLU A 362 16.81 21.28 12.27
C GLU A 362 17.61 22.08 11.23
N PHE A 363 18.70 22.76 11.62
CA PHE A 363 19.57 23.44 10.64
C PHE A 363 20.27 22.45 9.73
N ILE A 364 20.78 21.35 10.29
CA ILE A 364 21.41 20.27 9.52
C ILE A 364 20.39 19.70 8.53
N ARG A 365 19.18 19.35 8.98
CA ARG A 365 18.10 18.85 8.12
C ARG A 365 17.78 19.82 6.98
N ARG A 366 17.60 21.11 7.28
CA ARG A 366 17.26 22.12 6.27
C ARG A 366 18.39 22.42 5.29
N LYS A 367 19.66 22.28 5.72
CA LYS A 367 20.82 22.47 4.85
C LYS A 367 20.86 21.44 3.72
N TYR A 368 20.45 20.20 3.98
CA TYR A 368 20.43 19.12 3.00
C TYR A 368 19.05 19.01 2.30
N SER A 369 18.46 20.13 1.87
CA SER A 369 17.13 20.15 1.24
C SER A 369 17.02 19.39 -0.10
N ASN A 370 18.16 18.97 -0.68
CA ASN A 370 18.25 18.00 -1.77
C ASN A 370 17.98 16.54 -1.33
N VAL A 371 18.05 16.27 -0.03
CA VAL A 371 17.57 15.07 0.66
C VAL A 371 16.10 15.33 1.04
N LEU A 372 15.19 14.46 0.62
CA LEU A 372 13.75 14.50 0.88
C LEU A 372 13.44 14.69 2.36
N ASP A 373 14.16 13.99 3.24
CA ASP A 373 14.04 14.14 4.70
C ASP A 373 15.24 13.48 5.42
N ILE A 374 15.62 14.01 6.60
CA ILE A 374 16.56 13.37 7.53
C ILE A 374 15.86 13.28 8.88
N MET A 375 15.59 12.06 9.34
CA MET A 375 14.79 11.84 10.54
C MET A 375 15.42 10.82 11.48
N THR A 376 15.18 11.03 12.77
CA THR A 376 15.43 10.03 13.82
C THR A 376 14.18 9.16 14.03
N TYR A 377 14.32 8.03 14.71
CA TYR A 377 13.15 7.19 15.02
C TYR A 377 12.16 7.89 15.95
N ASP A 378 12.66 8.67 16.89
CA ASP A 378 11.85 9.46 17.80
C ASP A 378 11.15 10.64 17.05
N ASP A 379 11.77 11.21 16.01
CA ASP A 379 11.11 12.15 15.09
C ASP A 379 9.96 11.48 14.32
N LEU A 380 10.20 10.29 13.78
CA LEU A 380 9.20 9.53 13.03
C LEU A 380 7.97 9.24 13.90
N LEU A 381 8.20 8.76 15.14
CA LEU A 381 7.13 8.57 16.13
C LEU A 381 6.35 9.85 16.40
N ARG A 382 7.04 10.98 16.63
CA ARG A 382 6.38 12.27 16.85
C ARG A 382 5.53 12.69 15.66
N ARG A 383 5.98 12.47 14.43
CA ARG A 383 5.21 12.78 13.22
C ARG A 383 3.94 11.95 13.14
N VAL A 384 4.04 10.64 13.34
CA VAL A 384 2.88 9.74 13.35
C VAL A 384 1.90 10.17 14.45
N LYS A 385 2.39 10.46 15.67
CA LYS A 385 1.56 10.97 16.77
C LYS A 385 0.85 12.27 16.43
N ASN A 386 1.54 13.22 15.82
CA ASN A 386 0.95 14.49 15.39
C ASN A 386 -0.12 14.29 14.32
N ILE A 387 0.08 13.35 13.39
CA ILE A 387 -0.93 12.97 12.39
C ILE A 387 -2.17 12.39 13.09
N ILE A 388 -2.00 11.46 14.05
CA ILE A 388 -3.11 10.92 14.85
C ILE A 388 -3.87 12.04 15.57
N SER A 389 -3.16 12.94 16.24
CA SER A 389 -3.77 14.08 16.96
C SER A 389 -4.57 14.98 16.01
N MET A 390 -4.03 15.31 14.84
CA MET A 390 -4.73 16.11 13.83
C MET A 390 -5.97 15.39 13.28
N LEU A 391 -5.88 14.08 13.04
CA LEU A 391 -7.03 13.29 12.55
C LEU A 391 -8.14 13.22 13.61
N ARG A 392 -7.79 13.04 14.89
CA ARG A 392 -8.74 13.04 16.02
C ARG A 392 -9.36 14.42 16.25
N SER A 393 -8.59 15.51 16.19
CA SER A 393 -9.16 16.86 16.32
C SER A 393 -10.15 17.19 15.19
N ASN A 394 -9.90 16.66 13.99
CA ASN A 394 -10.81 16.78 12.85
C ASN A 394 -12.03 15.85 12.92
N GLN A 395 -12.09 14.92 13.88
CA GLN A 395 -13.32 14.18 14.24
C GLN A 395 -14.17 14.99 15.22
N ASN A 396 -13.57 15.66 16.20
CA ASN A 396 -14.32 16.39 17.25
C ASN A 396 -14.88 17.76 16.82
N ASN A 397 -14.39 18.31 15.70
CA ASN A 397 -14.80 19.61 15.15
C ASN A 397 -15.82 19.49 13.98
N GLN A 398 -16.41 18.31 13.78
CA GLN A 398 -17.54 18.06 12.87
C GLN A 398 -18.73 17.59 13.70
#